data_AF-A0A811JS27-F1
#
_entry.id   AF-A0A811JS27-F1
#
_cell.length_a   1.000
_cell.length_b   1.000
_cell.length_c   1.000
_cell.angle_alpha   90.00
_cell.angle_beta   90.00
_cell.angle_gamma   90.00
#
_symmetry.space_group_name_H-M   'P 1'
#
loop_
_entity.id
_entity.type
_entity.pdbx_description
1 polymer ?
#
loop_
_entity_poly.entity_id
_entity_poly.type
_entity_poly.pdbx_seq_one_letter_code
_entity_poly.pdbx_strand_id
1 'polypeptide(L)'
;MNKKQILAILLYEFKKGRTEAETAFNINNVFGADTVTEEVAKTWFDKFRDGDETLDGFNVVKQKEKTGVTVEVYESPLDLEKALANISQQQQSS
;
A
#
# COMPACT_ATOMS: atom_id res chain seq x y z
N MET A 1 2.83 12.98 6.40
CA MET A 1 2.22 11.89 7.19
C MET A 1 3.14 10.68 7.11
N ASN A 2 3.35 9.91 8.18
CA ASN A 2 4.10 8.65 8.05
C ASN A 2 3.15 7.50 7.67
N LYS A 3 3.73 6.44 7.09
CA LYS A 3 3.01 5.25 6.62
C LYS A 3 2.10 4.62 7.68
N LYS A 4 2.62 4.39 8.89
CA LYS A 4 1.87 3.75 9.98
C LYS A 4 0.64 4.59 10.38
N GLN A 5 0.78 5.92 10.36
CA GLN A 5 -0.33 6.83 10.62
C GLN A 5 -1.40 6.76 9.51
N ILE A 6 -1.01 6.69 8.24
CA ILE A 6 -1.95 6.52 7.12
C ILE A 6 -2.73 5.21 7.27
N LEU A 7 -2.03 4.11 7.58
CA LEU A 7 -2.66 2.80 7.77
C LEU A 7 -3.59 2.75 8.99
N ALA A 8 -3.20 3.39 10.10
CA ALA A 8 -4.06 3.52 11.26
C ALA A 8 -5.35 4.30 10.96
N ILE A 9 -5.26 5.34 10.13
CA ILE A 9 -6.44 6.10 9.69
C ILE A 9 -7.30 5.23 8.76
N LEU A 10 -6.71 4.54 7.79
CA LEU A 10 -7.44 3.62 6.91
C LEU A 10 -8.19 2.54 7.71
N LEU A 11 -7.55 1.93 8.70
CA LEU A 11 -8.19 0.93 9.56
C LEU A 11 -9.35 1.53 10.39
N TYR A 12 -9.17 2.75 10.90
CA TYR A 12 -10.24 3.46 11.62
C TYR A 12 -11.45 3.75 10.72
N GLU A 13 -11.22 4.23 9.50
CA GLU A 13 -12.27 4.55 8.52
C GLU A 13 -13.00 3.27 8.07
N PHE A 14 -12.26 2.17 7.86
CA PHE A 14 -12.79 0.84 7.59
C PHE A 14 -13.71 0.34 8.72
N LYS A 15 -13.25 0.39 9.98
CA LYS A 15 -14.06 -0.01 11.15
C LYS A 15 -15.31 0.85 11.34
N LYS A 16 -15.33 2.06 10.77
CA LYS A 16 -16.53 2.93 10.71
C LYS A 16 -17.50 2.58 9.58
N GLY A 17 -17.15 1.61 8.72
CA GLY A 17 -17.99 1.19 7.59
C GLY A 17 -18.04 2.21 6.45
N ARG A 18 -17.04 3.08 6.35
CA ARG A 18 -16.91 4.01 5.21
C ARG A 18 -16.45 3.27 3.97
N THR A 19 -16.65 3.87 2.80
CA THR A 19 -16.13 3.34 1.54
C THR A 19 -14.68 3.78 1.30
N GLU A 20 -13.99 3.09 0.40
CA GLU A 20 -12.62 3.40 -0.03
C GLU A 20 -12.51 4.81 -0.61
N ALA A 21 -13.47 5.19 -1.47
CA ALA A 21 -13.51 6.48 -2.13
C ALA A 21 -13.74 7.63 -1.12
N GLU A 22 -14.71 7.46 -0.21
CA GLU A 22 -14.93 8.43 0.87
C GLU A 22 -13.71 8.56 1.78
N THR A 23 -13.05 7.44 2.07
CA THR A 23 -11.85 7.41 2.91
C THR A 23 -10.69 8.17 2.27
N ALA A 24 -10.39 7.89 0.99
CA ALA A 24 -9.35 8.60 0.25
C ALA A 24 -9.65 10.11 0.15
N PHE A 25 -10.91 10.47 -0.13
CA PHE A 25 -11.35 11.86 -0.14
C PHE A 25 -11.16 12.55 1.22
N ASN A 26 -11.59 11.92 2.32
CA ASN A 26 -11.47 12.46 3.66
C ASN A 26 -10.01 12.68 4.07
N ILE A 27 -9.15 11.69 3.79
CA ILE A 27 -7.71 11.78 4.08
C ILE A 27 -7.08 12.92 3.28
N ASN A 28 -7.35 12.99 1.97
CA ASN A 28 -6.76 14.02 1.11
C ASN A 28 -7.24 15.43 1.47
N ASN A 29 -8.50 15.57 1.90
CA ASN A 29 -9.06 16.86 2.33
C ASN A 29 -8.41 17.40 3.62
N VAL A 30 -7.94 16.52 4.51
CA VAL A 30 -7.33 16.92 5.79
C VAL A 30 -5.81 17.02 5.69
N PHE A 31 -5.17 16.10 4.97
CA PHE A 31 -3.72 15.92 5.00
C PHE A 31 -2.99 16.33 3.72
N GLY A 32 -3.74 16.77 2.71
CA GLY A 32 -3.22 17.24 1.42
C GLY A 32 -3.64 16.34 0.27
N ALA A 33 -3.79 16.94 -0.91
CA ALA A 33 -4.07 16.20 -2.14
C ALA A 33 -3.05 15.06 -2.34
N ASP A 34 -3.53 13.96 -2.90
CA ASP A 34 -2.71 12.78 -3.24
C ASP A 34 -2.02 12.08 -2.05
N THR A 35 -2.47 12.32 -0.82
CA THR A 35 -1.98 11.58 0.37
C THR A 35 -2.31 10.10 0.27
N VAL A 36 -3.52 9.76 -0.19
CA VAL A 36 -3.99 8.39 -0.43
C VAL A 36 -4.84 8.37 -1.70
N THR A 37 -4.60 7.38 -2.57
CA THR A 37 -5.47 7.09 -3.71
C THR A 37 -6.56 6.09 -3.31
N GLU A 38 -7.66 6.07 -4.05
CA GLU A 38 -8.73 5.07 -3.83
C GLU A 38 -8.21 3.63 -3.99
N GLU A 39 -7.32 3.38 -4.94
CA GLU A 39 -6.71 2.05 -5.16
C GLU A 39 -5.90 1.58 -3.94
N VAL A 40 -5.16 2.50 -3.30
CA VAL A 40 -4.44 2.23 -2.07
C VAL A 40 -5.42 1.92 -0.93
N ALA A 41 -6.49 2.71 -0.79
CA ALA A 41 -7.51 2.47 0.24
C ALA A 41 -8.17 1.10 0.05
N LYS A 42 -8.52 0.74 -1.20
CA LYS A 42 -9.09 -0.56 -1.57
C LYS A 42 -8.19 -1.73 -1.21
N THR A 43 -6.92 -1.66 -1.59
CA THR A 43 -5.95 -2.70 -1.27
C THR A 43 -5.87 -2.99 0.23
N TRP A 44 -5.92 -1.94 1.05
CA TRP A 44 -5.89 -2.08 2.50
C TRP A 44 -7.22 -2.56 3.08
N PHE A 45 -8.33 -2.12 2.53
CA PHE A 45 -9.65 -2.60 2.94
C PHE A 45 -9.82 -4.08 2.66
N ASP A 46 -9.32 -4.58 1.53
CA ASP A 46 -9.32 -6.01 1.22
C ASP A 46 -8.52 -6.80 2.27
N LYS A 47 -7.34 -6.32 2.66
CA LYS A 47 -6.57 -6.92 3.77
C LYS A 47 -7.31 -6.91 5.11
N PHE A 48 -7.96 -5.79 5.45
CA PHE A 48 -8.73 -5.68 6.69
C PHE A 48 -9.96 -6.60 6.68
N ARG A 49 -10.59 -6.81 5.51
CA ARG A 49 -11.67 -7.80 5.34
C ARG A 49 -11.19 -9.23 5.58
N ASP A 50 -9.95 -9.51 5.21
CA ASP A 50 -9.28 -10.79 5.46
C ASP A 50 -8.77 -10.95 6.91
N GLY A 51 -8.92 -9.90 7.75
CA GLY A 51 -8.52 -9.89 9.16
C GLY A 51 -7.07 -9.47 9.42
N ASP A 52 -6.32 -9.08 8.39
CA ASP A 52 -4.95 -8.56 8.53
C ASP A 52 -4.98 -7.07 8.88
N GLU A 53 -5.01 -6.77 10.18
CA GLU A 53 -4.95 -5.39 10.69
C GLU A 53 -3.51 -4.89 10.94
N THR A 54 -2.49 -5.52 10.36
CA THR A 54 -1.09 -5.11 10.55
C THR A 54 -0.77 -3.81 9.80
N LEU A 55 0.02 -2.93 10.42
CA LEU A 55 0.31 -1.58 9.89
C LEU A 55 1.66 -1.48 9.17
N ASP A 56 2.15 -2.57 8.57
CA ASP A 56 3.52 -2.67 8.04
C ASP A 56 3.61 -2.89 6.51
N GLY A 57 2.53 -2.77 5.73
CA GLY A 57 2.45 -3.36 4.37
C GLY A 57 3.01 -2.61 3.14
N PHE A 58 3.28 -1.30 3.17
CA PHE A 58 3.99 -0.61 2.06
C PHE A 58 5.52 -0.84 2.11
N ASN A 59 6.05 -1.86 1.46
CA ASN A 59 7.50 -1.98 1.30
C ASN A 59 7.97 -1.11 0.13
N VAL A 60 8.87 -0.16 0.40
CA VAL A 60 9.49 0.69 -0.62
C VAL A 60 10.62 -0.10 -1.28
N VAL A 61 10.45 -0.51 -2.53
CA VAL A 61 11.58 -1.00 -3.32
C VAL A 61 12.35 0.23 -3.79
N LYS A 62 13.53 0.49 -3.20
CA LYS A 62 14.40 1.57 -3.66
C LYS A 62 15.05 1.17 -4.99
N GLN A 63 14.39 1.44 -6.11
CA GLN A 63 15.02 1.32 -7.42
C GLN A 63 15.99 2.50 -7.64
N LYS A 64 17.28 2.23 -7.84
CA LYS A 64 18.25 3.23 -8.28
C LYS A 64 18.19 3.34 -9.80
N GLU A 65 17.55 4.37 -10.34
CA GLU A 65 17.75 4.74 -11.74
C GLU A 65 18.96 5.67 -11.93
N LYS A 66 19.60 5.58 -13.10
CA LYS A 66 20.88 6.23 -13.47
C LYS A 66 20.84 7.78 -13.51
N THR A 67 19.72 8.40 -13.15
CA THR A 67 19.46 9.85 -13.30
C THR A 67 19.44 10.62 -11.97
N GLY A 68 19.65 9.97 -10.82
CA GLY A 68 19.79 10.65 -9.52
C GLY A 68 18.48 11.19 -8.91
N VAL A 69 17.32 10.86 -9.49
CA VAL A 69 16.01 11.19 -8.92
C VAL A 69 15.49 9.99 -8.14
N THR A 70 15.13 10.19 -6.88
CA THR A 70 14.45 9.17 -6.07
C THR A 70 12.96 9.29 -6.34
N VAL A 71 12.39 8.31 -7.04
CA VAL A 71 10.94 8.21 -7.23
C VAL A 71 10.40 7.27 -6.16
N GLU A 72 9.52 7.76 -5.29
CA GLU A 72 8.76 6.93 -4.37
C GLU A 72 7.68 6.19 -5.18
N VAL A 73 8.04 5.03 -5.74
CA VAL A 73 7.08 4.17 -6.44
C VAL A 73 6.37 3.29 -5.41
N TYR A 74 5.05 3.47 -5.30
CA TYR A 74 4.19 2.62 -4.51
C TYR A 74 3.85 1.37 -5.33
N GLU A 75 4.63 0.30 -5.18
CA GLU A 75 4.29 -0.98 -5.79
C GLU A 75 3.15 -1.64 -5.00
N SER A 76 2.09 -1.98 -5.73
CA SER A 76 0.93 -2.70 -5.20
C SER A 76 1.37 -4.05 -4.61
N PRO A 77 0.89 -4.46 -3.42
CA PRO A 77 1.20 -5.75 -2.80
C PRO A 77 0.96 -6.98 -3.68
N LEU A 78 0.22 -6.87 -4.78
CA LEU A 78 -0.03 -7.96 -5.73
C LEU A 78 1.20 -8.41 -6.54
N ASP A 79 2.22 -7.56 -6.67
CA ASP A 79 3.42 -7.90 -7.46
C ASP A 79 4.50 -8.62 -6.63
N LEU A 80 4.46 -8.51 -5.30
CA LEU A 80 5.45 -9.14 -4.41
C LEU A 80 5.29 -10.66 -4.38
N GLU A 81 4.07 -11.19 -4.37
CA GLU A 81 3.83 -12.63 -4.44
C GLU A 81 4.29 -13.22 -5.79
N LYS A 82 4.05 -12.51 -6.89
CA LYS A 82 4.54 -12.93 -8.22
C LYS A 82 6.06 -12.88 -8.31
N ALA A 83 6.69 -11.85 -7.73
CA ALA A 83 8.14 -11.72 -7.68
C ALA A 83 8.77 -12.84 -6.83
N LEU A 84 8.19 -13.16 -5.67
CA LEU A 84 8.65 -14.25 -4.80
C LEU A 84 8.46 -15.61 -5.47
N ALA A 85 7.34 -15.84 -6.15
CA ALA A 85 7.08 -17.09 -6.88
C ALA A 85 8.14 -17.34 -7.98
N ASN A 86 8.57 -16.30 -8.72
CA ASN A 86 9.60 -16.44 -9.74
C ASN A 86 11.00 -16.73 -9.16
N ILE A 87 11.34 -16.14 -8.01
CA ILE A 87 12.64 -16.38 -7.34
C ILE A 87 12.74 -17.83 -6.85
N SER A 88 11.65 -18.39 -6.33
CA SER A 88 11.62 -19.80 -5.91
C SER A 88 11.74 -20.78 -7.07
N GLN A 89 11.16 -20.47 -8.23
CA GLN A 89 11.26 -21.32 -9.44
C GLN A 89 12.69 -21.33 -10.02
N GLN A 90 13.41 -20.21 -9.98
CA GLN A 90 14.78 -20.13 -10.48
C GLN A 90 15.79 -20.90 -9.62
N GLN A 91 15.54 -21.05 -8.31
CA GLN A 91 16.42 -21.78 -7.40
C GLN A 91 16.23 -23.31 -7.44
N GLN A 92 15.15 -23.80 -8.08
CA GLN A 92 14.89 -25.23 -8.22
C GLN A 92 15.37 -25.81 -9.56
N SER A 93 15.85 -24.96 -10.47
CA SER A 93 16.33 -25.35 -11.81
C SER A 93 17.86 -25.31 -11.98
N SER A 94 18.62 -25.16 -10.89
CA SER A 94 20.10 -25.20 -10.86
C SER A 94 20.62 -26.46 -10.18
#